data_AF-V6LCG3-F1
#
_entry.id   AF-V6LCG3-F1
#
_cell.length_a   1.000
_cell.length_b   1.000
_cell.length_c   1.000
_cell.angle_alpha   90.00
_cell.angle_beta   90.00
_cell.angle_gamma   90.00
#
_symmetry.space_group_name_H-M   'P 1'
#
loop_
_entity.id
_entity.type
_entity.pdbx_description
1 polymer ?
#
loop_
_entity_poly.entity_id
_entity_poly.type
_entity_poly.pdbx_seq_one_letter_code
_entity_poly.pdbx_strand_id
1 'polypeptide(L)'
;MAENCKDREFYDTARGSCRACANACSTCSNTITCDTCDKENCVCKANQVVKNCIECSSQICNKCKETFILSNNQCSVCPEGCNCNLFACISCKKNFFMENGSCKNCDASCNQCTGGGSRGCVICAQEYGVIDGSCQKCEVDMINSCQCGESLNCATCKTSDSSQCETCKKGSKLDTDGKCTVCDNNYYKSGDTCVLCDQHTSDEGCTCGGKIVPFCKTCVVTGQTCGVCQSNQLFIDNSCQQCPNSENINNLSVACPCSGAVHCGNCNVSVCGACLPGYYFNHNQICIQCNTQISPSGDCVSYATCQVANCLDCLGSDKFCRKCNQGFKLGFDGLCWKQCQVIATNGHYCDTVGNEIKSCDQAGNKSFGCICGLQIHCDQCTEDFSACATCLQGYKLNSSGSCSECIDGWLFRSGSLLCYQESLLDIFTAGVITGLIIGAFILIVTVVIVIIGFVRRSNEIKYSVYKIKAQQRAEELEKSIVENNDE
;
A
#
# COMPACT_ATOMS: atom_id res chain seq x y z
N MET A 1 -52.17 -61.19 49.93
CA MET A 1 -50.79 -61.36 50.40
C MET A 1 -50.02 -61.90 49.20
N ALA A 2 -49.21 -61.07 48.54
CA ALA A 2 -48.30 -61.59 47.51
C ALA A 2 -47.11 -62.19 48.25
N GLU A 3 -46.93 -63.50 48.17
CA GLU A 3 -45.77 -64.18 48.74
C GLU A 3 -44.53 -63.73 47.96
N ASN A 4 -43.54 -63.20 48.67
CA ASN A 4 -42.26 -62.78 48.08
C ASN A 4 -41.51 -64.03 47.59
N CYS A 5 -41.65 -64.35 46.30
CA CYS A 5 -40.79 -65.33 45.63
C CYS A 5 -39.33 -64.86 45.66
N LYS A 6 -38.38 -65.80 45.66
CA LYS A 6 -36.95 -65.47 45.70
C LYS A 6 -36.48 -64.89 44.36
N ASP A 7 -35.29 -64.30 44.35
CA ASP A 7 -34.64 -63.88 43.11
C ASP A 7 -34.62 -65.03 42.09
N ARG A 8 -34.94 -64.73 40.83
CA ARG A 8 -35.13 -65.70 39.72
C ARG A 8 -36.35 -66.63 39.85
N GLU A 9 -37.37 -66.24 40.61
CA GLU A 9 -38.65 -66.94 40.67
C GLU A 9 -39.84 -66.00 40.39
N PHE A 10 -40.96 -66.56 39.91
CA PHE A 10 -42.24 -65.86 39.76
C PHE A 10 -43.36 -66.63 40.45
N TYR A 11 -44.39 -65.92 40.91
CA TYR A 11 -45.55 -66.53 41.56
C TYR A 11 -46.54 -67.07 40.50
N ASP A 12 -46.65 -68.39 40.39
CA ASP A 12 -47.60 -69.04 39.48
C ASP A 12 -48.98 -69.12 40.16
N THR A 13 -49.87 -68.17 39.83
CA THR A 13 -51.23 -68.09 40.42
C THR A 13 -52.09 -69.32 40.13
N ALA A 14 -51.81 -70.07 39.06
CA ALA A 14 -52.56 -71.27 38.73
C ALA A 14 -52.19 -72.45 39.65
N ARG A 15 -50.98 -72.43 40.22
CA ARG A 15 -50.47 -73.49 41.10
C ARG A 15 -50.35 -73.07 42.57
N GLY A 16 -50.43 -71.77 42.86
CA GLY A 16 -50.24 -71.24 44.21
C GLY A 16 -48.82 -71.45 44.73
N SER A 17 -47.80 -71.37 43.86
CA SER A 17 -46.41 -71.65 44.22
C SER A 17 -45.43 -70.82 43.39
N CYS A 18 -44.27 -70.47 43.96
CA CYS A 18 -43.17 -69.88 43.21
C CYS A 18 -42.50 -70.89 42.27
N ARG A 19 -42.17 -70.46 41.05
CA ARG A 19 -41.46 -71.27 40.06
C ARG A 19 -40.25 -70.51 39.52
N ALA A 20 -39.17 -71.24 39.27
CA ALA A 20 -37.96 -70.69 38.68
C ALA A 20 -38.23 -70.09 37.28
N CYS A 21 -37.57 -68.97 37.00
CA CYS A 21 -37.47 -68.39 35.67
C CYS A 21 -36.68 -69.30 34.71
N ALA A 22 -36.82 -69.06 33.41
CA ALA A 22 -35.97 -69.68 32.41
C ALA A 22 -34.48 -69.33 32.65
N ASN A 23 -33.57 -70.22 32.23
CA ASN A 23 -32.13 -70.01 32.37
C ASN A 23 -31.70 -68.66 31.75
N ALA A 24 -30.87 -67.89 32.48
CA ALA A 24 -30.40 -66.54 32.13
C ALA A 24 -31.38 -65.36 32.39
N CYS A 25 -32.51 -65.58 33.07
CA CYS A 25 -33.38 -64.50 33.55
C CYS A 25 -33.12 -64.12 35.02
N SER A 26 -33.02 -62.82 35.29
CA SER A 26 -32.98 -62.24 36.64
C SER A 26 -34.39 -62.11 37.23
N THR A 27 -35.35 -61.63 36.43
CA THR A 27 -36.79 -61.62 36.78
C THR A 27 -37.63 -62.10 35.59
N CYS A 28 -38.81 -62.67 35.84
CA CYS A 28 -39.71 -63.19 34.81
C CYS A 28 -41.18 -63.11 35.25
N SER A 29 -42.09 -63.00 34.28
CA SER A 29 -43.54 -62.99 34.51
C SER A 29 -44.16 -64.39 34.38
N ASN A 30 -43.50 -65.29 33.67
CA ASN A 30 -43.86 -66.70 33.56
C ASN A 30 -42.63 -67.54 33.15
N THR A 31 -42.78 -68.85 32.95
CA THR A 31 -41.68 -69.75 32.56
C THR A 31 -41.07 -69.46 31.19
N ILE A 32 -41.66 -68.58 30.39
CA ILE A 32 -41.27 -68.26 29.01
C ILE A 32 -40.84 -66.79 28.89
N THR A 33 -41.50 -65.87 29.62
CA THR A 33 -41.29 -64.42 29.50
C THR A 33 -40.27 -63.93 30.52
N CYS A 34 -39.12 -63.48 30.03
CA CYS A 34 -38.05 -62.85 30.80
C CYS A 34 -38.30 -61.33 30.93
N ASP A 35 -38.37 -60.81 32.15
CA ASP A 35 -38.61 -59.37 32.39
C ASP A 35 -37.29 -58.60 32.54
N THR A 36 -36.29 -59.21 33.20
CA THR A 36 -34.91 -58.70 33.24
C THR A 36 -33.92 -59.85 33.09
N CYS A 37 -32.80 -59.61 32.38
CA CYS A 37 -31.82 -60.64 32.07
C CYS A 37 -30.69 -60.69 33.10
N ASP A 38 -30.02 -61.84 33.19
CA ASP A 38 -28.74 -61.97 33.88
C ASP A 38 -27.64 -61.30 33.05
N LYS A 39 -26.59 -60.75 33.70
CA LYS A 39 -25.68 -59.72 33.15
C LYS A 39 -24.93 -60.07 31.86
N GLU A 40 -25.02 -61.30 31.37
CA GLU A 40 -24.23 -61.79 30.25
C GLU A 40 -25.04 -62.19 29.01
N ASN A 41 -26.33 -62.54 29.14
CA ASN A 41 -27.15 -63.05 28.01
C ASN A 41 -28.66 -62.90 28.27
N CYS A 42 -29.44 -62.56 27.23
CA CYS A 42 -30.92 -62.59 27.29
C CYS A 42 -31.49 -63.76 26.48
N VAL A 43 -32.58 -64.37 26.96
CA VAL A 43 -33.41 -65.30 26.17
C VAL A 43 -34.58 -64.50 25.61
N CYS A 44 -34.61 -64.31 24.29
CA CYS A 44 -35.62 -63.45 23.68
C CYS A 44 -36.63 -64.29 22.89
N LYS A 45 -36.28 -65.44 22.32
CA LYS A 45 -37.26 -66.36 21.71
C LYS A 45 -37.36 -67.64 22.54
N ALA A 46 -38.46 -68.38 22.49
CA ALA A 46 -38.68 -69.65 23.20
C ALA A 46 -37.40 -70.50 23.36
N ASN A 47 -36.70 -70.34 24.49
CA ASN A 47 -35.40 -70.94 24.82
C ASN A 47 -34.18 -70.61 23.92
N GLN A 48 -34.23 -69.60 23.05
CA GLN A 48 -33.09 -69.15 22.26
C GLN A 48 -32.42 -67.92 22.89
N VAL A 49 -31.19 -68.11 23.35
CA VAL A 49 -30.32 -67.07 23.89
C VAL A 49 -29.85 -66.13 22.76
N VAL A 50 -30.13 -64.84 22.88
CA VAL A 50 -29.51 -63.79 22.06
C VAL A 50 -28.30 -63.26 22.81
N LYS A 51 -27.10 -63.64 22.34
CA LYS A 51 -25.84 -63.20 22.93
C LYS A 51 -25.69 -61.68 22.86
N ASN A 52 -25.12 -61.07 23.90
CA ASN A 52 -24.83 -59.63 23.99
C ASN A 52 -26.07 -58.70 23.93
N CYS A 53 -27.27 -59.23 24.12
CA CYS A 53 -28.48 -58.42 24.30
C CYS A 53 -28.70 -58.09 25.78
N ILE A 54 -29.14 -56.87 26.10
CA ILE A 54 -29.37 -56.39 27.48
C ILE A 54 -30.84 -56.06 27.78
N GLU A 55 -31.68 -55.81 26.76
CA GLU A 55 -33.12 -55.58 26.93
C GLU A 55 -33.90 -56.28 25.80
N CYS A 56 -34.99 -56.99 26.15
CA CYS A 56 -35.87 -57.66 25.18
C CYS A 56 -37.34 -57.33 25.42
N SER A 57 -38.12 -57.19 24.34
CA SER A 57 -39.58 -57.13 24.39
C SER A 57 -40.17 -58.31 23.62
N SER A 58 -40.77 -59.23 24.35
CA SER A 58 -41.39 -60.45 23.83
C SER A 58 -40.44 -61.39 23.10
N GLN A 59 -40.10 -61.07 21.84
CA GLN A 59 -39.24 -61.87 20.94
C GLN A 59 -38.11 -61.10 20.24
N ILE A 60 -37.93 -59.83 20.61
CA ILE A 60 -37.05 -58.89 19.91
C ILE A 60 -36.03 -58.36 20.91
N CYS A 61 -34.75 -58.40 20.54
CA CYS A 61 -33.72 -57.66 21.25
C CYS A 61 -33.89 -56.17 20.94
N ASN A 62 -34.12 -55.37 21.98
CA ASN A 62 -34.30 -53.92 21.85
C ASN A 62 -32.99 -53.16 22.06
N LYS A 63 -32.03 -53.76 22.78
CA LYS A 63 -30.80 -53.08 23.17
C LYS A 63 -29.66 -54.08 23.30
N CYS A 64 -28.55 -53.76 22.66
CA CYS A 64 -27.32 -54.53 22.74
C CYS A 64 -26.37 -53.95 23.79
N LYS A 65 -25.41 -54.77 24.24
CA LYS A 65 -24.29 -54.35 25.08
C LYS A 65 -23.45 -53.29 24.36
N GLU A 66 -22.77 -52.43 25.13
CA GLU A 66 -21.76 -51.51 24.58
C GLU A 66 -20.77 -52.27 23.69
N THR A 67 -20.41 -51.67 22.55
CA THR A 67 -19.61 -52.25 21.44
C THR A 67 -20.34 -53.22 20.51
N PHE A 68 -21.67 -53.38 20.64
CA PHE A 68 -22.50 -54.15 19.70
C PHE A 68 -23.60 -53.28 19.07
N ILE A 69 -23.95 -53.60 17.82
CA ILE A 69 -25.05 -52.97 17.06
C ILE A 69 -26.21 -53.95 16.88
N LEU A 70 -27.44 -53.44 16.94
CA LEU A 70 -28.64 -54.23 16.73
C LEU A 70 -28.96 -54.32 15.23
N SER A 71 -28.95 -55.53 14.68
CA SER A 71 -29.37 -55.81 13.29
C SER A 71 -30.17 -57.10 13.24
N ASN A 72 -31.37 -57.04 12.64
CA ASN A 72 -32.28 -58.20 12.53
C ASN A 72 -32.53 -58.95 13.85
N ASN A 73 -32.76 -58.20 14.94
CA ASN A 73 -32.96 -58.72 16.30
C ASN A 73 -31.75 -59.48 16.89
N GLN A 74 -30.56 -59.30 16.32
CA GLN A 74 -29.31 -59.87 16.80
C GLN A 74 -28.28 -58.76 17.05
N CYS A 75 -27.44 -58.96 18.05
CA CYS A 75 -26.35 -58.05 18.37
C CYS A 75 -25.07 -58.50 17.67
N SER A 76 -24.59 -57.74 16.71
CA SER A 76 -23.29 -57.96 16.06
C SER A 76 -22.24 -57.01 16.61
N VAL A 77 -20.97 -57.41 16.56
CA VAL A 77 -19.85 -56.59 17.04
C VAL A 77 -19.80 -55.29 16.21
N CYS A 78 -19.61 -54.15 16.87
CA CYS A 78 -19.37 -52.87 16.21
C CYS A 78 -18.14 -52.99 15.30
N PRO A 79 -18.24 -52.64 14.00
CA PRO A 79 -17.13 -52.74 13.07
C PRO A 79 -15.86 -52.06 13.57
N GLU A 80 -14.71 -52.62 13.21
CA GLU A 80 -13.42 -52.03 13.56
C GLU A 80 -13.30 -50.59 13.05
N GLY A 81 -12.65 -49.73 13.84
CA GLY A 81 -12.51 -48.32 13.48
C GLY A 81 -13.79 -47.48 13.61
N CYS A 82 -14.92 -48.05 14.02
CA CYS A 82 -16.17 -47.31 14.15
C CYS A 82 -16.47 -46.86 15.59
N ASN A 83 -17.06 -45.67 15.74
CA ASN A 83 -17.85 -45.27 16.90
C ASN A 83 -19.33 -45.57 16.59
N CYS A 84 -19.87 -46.65 17.17
CA CYS A 84 -21.25 -47.08 16.93
C CYS A 84 -22.25 -46.46 17.91
N ASN A 85 -23.49 -46.28 17.46
CA ASN A 85 -24.65 -46.18 18.32
C ASN A 85 -25.41 -47.52 18.38
N LEU A 86 -26.63 -47.55 18.92
CA LEU A 86 -27.41 -48.78 19.07
C LEU A 86 -27.73 -49.50 17.74
N PHE A 87 -27.74 -48.78 16.62
CA PHE A 87 -28.27 -49.28 15.33
C PHE A 87 -27.24 -49.26 14.20
N ALA A 88 -26.23 -48.40 14.26
CA ALA A 88 -25.31 -48.18 13.15
C ALA A 88 -23.97 -47.56 13.58
N CYS A 89 -23.03 -47.56 12.63
CA CYS A 89 -21.82 -46.77 12.71
C CYS A 89 -22.14 -45.28 12.48
N ILE A 90 -21.87 -44.40 13.46
CA ILE A 90 -22.19 -42.97 13.34
C ILE A 90 -20.99 -42.11 12.95
N SER A 91 -19.78 -42.53 13.32
CA SER A 91 -18.53 -41.88 12.93
C SER A 91 -17.37 -42.86 12.97
N CYS A 92 -16.29 -42.52 12.29
CA CYS A 92 -15.06 -43.29 12.32
C CYS A 92 -14.08 -42.75 13.36
N LYS A 93 -13.32 -43.65 13.97
CA LYS A 93 -12.19 -43.33 14.85
C LYS A 93 -11.06 -42.71 14.03
N LYS A 94 -10.07 -42.12 14.72
CA LYS A 94 -8.84 -41.59 14.08
C LYS A 94 -8.19 -42.65 13.18
N ASN A 95 -7.62 -42.23 12.05
CA ASN A 95 -7.06 -43.08 10.98
C ASN A 95 -8.08 -43.86 10.13
N PHE A 96 -9.38 -43.58 10.26
CA PHE A 96 -10.43 -44.17 9.42
C PHE A 96 -11.32 -43.10 8.79
N PHE A 97 -11.90 -43.40 7.62
CA PHE A 97 -12.93 -42.60 6.97
C PHE A 97 -14.17 -43.45 6.66
N MET A 98 -15.32 -42.79 6.57
CA MET A 98 -16.60 -43.45 6.29
C MET A 98 -16.77 -43.66 4.78
N GLU A 99 -16.96 -44.91 4.36
CA GLU A 99 -17.33 -45.27 2.99
C GLU A 99 -18.44 -46.32 3.01
N ASN A 100 -19.58 -46.02 2.38
CA ASN A 100 -20.74 -46.92 2.30
C ASN A 100 -21.21 -47.48 3.66
N GLY A 101 -21.17 -46.66 4.71
CA GLY A 101 -21.61 -47.04 6.07
C GLY A 101 -20.61 -47.91 6.84
N SER A 102 -19.39 -48.09 6.33
CA SER A 102 -18.28 -48.77 7.00
C SER A 102 -17.06 -47.86 7.11
N CYS A 103 -16.27 -48.05 8.16
CA CYS A 103 -15.02 -47.31 8.35
C CYS A 103 -13.88 -48.05 7.64
N LYS A 104 -13.16 -47.35 6.75
CA LYS A 104 -11.97 -47.85 6.06
C LYS A 104 -10.73 -47.10 6.53
N ASN A 105 -9.58 -47.75 6.52
CA ASN A 105 -8.31 -47.12 6.89
C ASN A 105 -7.98 -45.96 5.94
N CYS A 106 -7.48 -44.89 6.50
CA CYS A 106 -6.78 -43.87 5.74
C CYS A 106 -5.53 -44.43 5.05
N ASP A 107 -5.03 -43.71 4.06
CA ASP A 107 -3.67 -43.91 3.56
C ASP A 107 -2.67 -43.78 4.73
N ALA A 108 -1.55 -44.52 4.67
CA ALA A 108 -0.52 -44.48 5.72
C ALA A 108 0.06 -43.07 5.93
N SER A 109 -0.06 -42.19 4.92
CA SER A 109 0.31 -40.78 4.99
C SER A 109 -0.71 -39.87 5.68
N CYS A 110 -1.88 -40.35 6.14
CA CYS A 110 -2.87 -39.53 6.84
C CYS A 110 -3.13 -39.98 8.30
N ASN A 111 -3.30 -39.00 9.20
CA ASN A 111 -3.91 -39.19 10.53
C ASN A 111 -5.44 -39.04 10.51
N GLN A 112 -5.94 -38.20 9.60
CA GLN A 112 -7.37 -37.98 9.37
C GLN A 112 -7.61 -37.80 7.88
N CYS A 113 -8.63 -38.46 7.35
CA CYS A 113 -8.91 -38.46 5.92
C CYS A 113 -10.41 -38.46 5.63
N THR A 114 -10.76 -37.99 4.43
CA THR A 114 -12.10 -38.08 3.81
C THR A 114 -12.16 -39.17 2.72
N GLY A 115 -11.02 -39.76 2.38
CA GLY A 115 -10.90 -40.83 1.40
C GLY A 115 -9.63 -41.66 1.60
N GLY A 116 -9.55 -42.82 0.93
CA GLY A 116 -8.47 -43.79 1.16
C GLY A 116 -7.13 -43.49 0.49
N GLY A 117 -7.05 -42.46 -0.37
CA GLY A 117 -5.80 -42.06 -1.01
C GLY A 117 -5.13 -40.88 -0.31
N SER A 118 -3.84 -40.67 -0.59
CA SER A 118 -3.03 -39.58 -0.02
C SER A 118 -3.55 -38.15 -0.29
N ARG A 119 -4.40 -37.97 -1.31
CA ARG A 119 -5.12 -36.71 -1.59
C ARG A 119 -6.39 -36.51 -0.75
N GLY A 120 -6.88 -37.58 -0.14
CA GLY A 120 -8.03 -37.55 0.76
C GLY A 120 -7.62 -37.21 2.20
N CYS A 121 -6.36 -36.89 2.48
CA CYS A 121 -5.94 -36.54 3.82
C CYS A 121 -6.41 -35.13 4.20
N VAL A 122 -7.05 -35.01 5.36
CA VAL A 122 -7.35 -33.73 6.02
C VAL A 122 -6.18 -33.33 6.92
N ILE A 123 -5.57 -34.32 7.59
CA ILE A 123 -4.39 -34.14 8.43
C ILE A 123 -3.39 -35.23 8.06
N CYS A 124 -2.17 -34.84 7.71
CA CYS A 124 -1.11 -35.78 7.40
C CYS A 124 -0.64 -36.56 8.63
N ALA A 125 -0.12 -37.76 8.39
CA ALA A 125 0.64 -38.52 9.37
C ALA A 125 1.93 -37.76 9.73
N GLN A 126 2.54 -38.11 10.86
CA GLN A 126 3.84 -37.55 11.23
C GLN A 126 4.87 -37.89 10.15
N GLU A 127 5.81 -36.97 9.89
CA GLU A 127 6.79 -37.01 8.77
C GLU A 127 6.22 -36.74 7.36
N TYR A 128 4.94 -36.39 7.25
CA TYR A 128 4.30 -36.03 5.99
C TYR A 128 3.80 -34.57 6.01
N GLY A 129 3.91 -33.88 4.88
CA GLY A 129 3.39 -32.54 4.65
C GLY A 129 2.40 -32.52 3.49
N VAL A 130 1.48 -31.55 3.46
CA VAL A 130 0.57 -31.35 2.33
C VAL A 130 1.34 -30.71 1.18
N ILE A 131 1.56 -31.46 0.11
CA ILE A 131 2.25 -31.03 -1.11
C ILE A 131 1.33 -31.29 -2.30
N ASP A 132 0.95 -30.22 -3.00
CA ASP A 132 0.01 -30.24 -4.13
C ASP A 132 -1.30 -30.98 -3.83
N GLY A 133 -1.83 -30.76 -2.62
CA GLY A 133 -3.07 -31.37 -2.15
C GLY A 133 -2.97 -32.85 -1.79
N SER A 134 -1.76 -33.39 -1.64
CA SER A 134 -1.51 -34.76 -1.18
C SER A 134 -0.55 -34.76 0.01
N CYS A 135 -0.74 -35.65 0.99
CA CYS A 135 0.30 -35.90 1.99
C CYS A 135 1.47 -36.64 1.34
N GLN A 136 2.64 -36.03 1.39
CA GLN A 136 3.89 -36.57 0.85
C GLN A 136 4.96 -36.56 1.95
N LYS A 137 5.89 -37.50 1.89
CA LYS A 137 6.95 -37.60 2.90
C LYS A 137 7.84 -36.36 2.80
N CYS A 138 8.18 -35.80 3.95
CA CYS A 138 9.04 -34.64 4.04
C CYS A 138 10.47 -34.98 3.61
N GLU A 139 10.98 -34.26 2.60
CA GLU A 139 12.38 -34.31 2.16
C GLU A 139 13.06 -32.96 2.40
N VAL A 140 14.39 -32.97 2.43
CA VAL A 140 15.20 -31.77 2.66
C VAL A 140 14.93 -30.73 1.55
N ASP A 141 14.95 -29.44 1.90
CA ASP A 141 14.76 -28.29 0.98
C ASP A 141 13.34 -28.03 0.46
N MET A 142 12.30 -28.60 1.08
CA MET A 142 10.92 -28.28 0.72
C MET A 142 10.53 -26.82 1.00
N ILE A 143 9.85 -26.19 0.03
CA ILE A 143 9.26 -24.85 0.18
C ILE A 143 8.02 -24.90 1.09
N ASN A 144 7.37 -26.06 1.23
CA ASN A 144 6.17 -26.24 2.03
C ASN A 144 6.52 -26.77 3.43
N SER A 145 5.76 -26.35 4.44
CA SER A 145 6.00 -26.72 5.84
C SER A 145 5.59 -28.17 6.13
N CYS A 146 6.45 -28.90 6.80
CA CYS A 146 6.18 -30.20 7.39
C CYS A 146 5.48 -30.07 8.74
N GLN A 147 4.53 -30.96 9.01
CA GLN A 147 3.77 -30.95 10.25
C GLN A 147 4.45 -31.85 11.29
N CYS A 148 5.23 -31.23 12.19
CA CYS A 148 5.91 -31.91 13.30
C CYS A 148 5.19 -31.56 14.62
N GLY A 149 4.06 -32.21 14.88
CA GLY A 149 3.20 -31.86 16.01
C GLY A 149 2.58 -30.47 15.87
N GLU A 150 2.84 -29.58 16.84
CA GLU A 150 2.43 -28.15 16.80
C GLU A 150 3.53 -27.23 16.25
N SER A 151 4.70 -27.77 15.90
CA SER A 151 5.82 -26.96 15.40
C SER A 151 5.56 -26.51 13.96
N LEU A 152 5.70 -25.19 13.74
CA LEU A 152 5.52 -24.54 12.44
C LEU A 152 6.86 -24.41 11.71
N ASN A 153 6.80 -24.23 10.38
CA ASN A 153 7.94 -24.01 9.49
C ASN A 153 9.03 -25.09 9.50
N CYS A 154 8.74 -26.33 9.91
CA CYS A 154 9.70 -27.42 9.80
C CYS A 154 9.90 -27.81 8.32
N ALA A 155 11.14 -28.14 7.94
CA ALA A 155 11.44 -28.87 6.70
C ALA A 155 11.48 -30.39 6.94
N THR A 156 12.00 -30.82 8.09
CA THR A 156 11.94 -32.22 8.56
C THR A 156 11.65 -32.28 10.05
N CYS A 157 11.12 -33.41 10.54
CA CYS A 157 10.87 -33.67 11.96
C CYS A 157 11.99 -34.49 12.57
N LYS A 158 12.30 -34.30 13.87
CA LYS A 158 13.27 -35.17 14.56
C LYS A 158 12.72 -36.59 14.68
N THR A 159 13.59 -37.56 14.39
CA THR A 159 13.27 -38.99 14.54
C THR A 159 13.09 -39.41 16.01
N SER A 160 13.75 -38.73 16.94
CA SER A 160 13.65 -38.99 18.39
C SER A 160 12.45 -38.33 19.08
N ASP A 161 11.94 -37.23 18.51
CA ASP A 161 10.77 -36.50 19.00
C ASP A 161 10.06 -35.80 17.83
N SER A 162 9.00 -36.43 17.35
CA SER A 162 8.24 -35.97 16.18
C SER A 162 7.42 -34.69 16.43
N SER A 163 7.44 -34.14 17.65
CA SER A 163 6.88 -32.82 17.96
C SER A 163 7.86 -31.67 17.68
N GLN A 164 9.12 -31.97 17.38
CA GLN A 164 10.18 -31.00 17.11
C GLN A 164 10.63 -31.06 15.64
N CYS A 165 11.05 -29.90 15.10
CA CYS A 165 11.72 -29.85 13.82
C CYS A 165 13.17 -30.35 13.96
N GLU A 166 13.66 -31.09 12.98
CA GLU A 166 15.08 -31.39 12.84
C GLU A 166 15.77 -30.34 11.98
N THR A 167 15.13 -29.96 10.87
CA THR A 167 15.54 -28.85 10.00
C THR A 167 14.36 -27.91 9.76
N CYS A 168 14.67 -26.66 9.42
CA CYS A 168 13.68 -25.62 9.16
C CYS A 168 13.50 -25.35 7.67
N LYS A 169 12.29 -24.94 7.28
CA LYS A 169 12.00 -24.38 5.97
C LYS A 169 12.91 -23.20 5.70
N LYS A 170 13.29 -23.03 4.43
CA LYS A 170 14.06 -21.87 3.96
C LYS A 170 13.53 -20.55 4.52
N GLY A 171 14.41 -19.77 5.13
CA GLY A 171 14.09 -18.49 5.76
C GLY A 171 13.77 -18.57 7.26
N SER A 172 13.65 -19.77 7.83
CA SER A 172 13.49 -19.99 9.27
C SER A 172 14.71 -20.72 9.84
N LYS A 173 15.00 -20.54 11.13
CA LYS A 173 16.07 -21.23 11.85
C LYS A 173 15.53 -21.90 13.12
N LEU A 174 16.23 -22.96 13.54
CA LEU A 174 15.87 -23.75 14.70
C LEU A 174 16.14 -22.94 15.98
N ASP A 175 15.15 -22.84 16.86
CA ASP A 175 15.32 -22.29 18.20
C ASP A 175 15.81 -23.35 19.20
N THR A 176 16.03 -22.93 20.44
CA THR A 176 16.53 -23.80 21.51
C THR A 176 15.55 -24.91 21.90
N ASP A 177 14.26 -24.75 21.59
CA ASP A 177 13.20 -25.72 21.88
C ASP A 177 12.97 -26.69 20.71
N GLY A 178 13.76 -26.57 19.63
CA GLY A 178 13.62 -27.41 18.44
C GLY A 178 12.46 -26.99 17.54
N LYS A 179 12.01 -25.74 17.60
CA LYS A 179 10.96 -25.19 16.72
C LYS A 179 11.56 -24.20 15.73
N CYS A 180 10.87 -23.94 14.62
CA CYS A 180 11.33 -23.01 13.58
C CYS A 180 10.57 -21.67 13.66
N THR A 181 10.63 -21.04 14.84
CA THR A 181 9.86 -19.81 15.14
C THR A 181 10.64 -18.51 14.91
N VAL A 182 11.94 -18.63 14.67
CA VAL A 182 12.85 -17.50 14.45
C VAL A 182 13.25 -17.45 12.99
N CYS A 183 13.29 -16.26 12.41
CA CYS A 183 13.72 -16.09 11.02
C CYS A 183 15.24 -16.14 10.86
N ASP A 184 15.66 -16.63 9.71
CA ASP A 184 17.06 -16.64 9.28
C ASP A 184 17.48 -15.23 8.82
N ASN A 185 18.78 -15.03 8.58
CA ASN A 185 19.31 -13.76 8.10
C ASN A 185 18.69 -13.37 6.74
N ASN A 186 18.38 -12.08 6.56
CA ASN A 186 17.61 -11.52 5.43
C ASN A 186 16.12 -11.90 5.38
N TYR A 187 15.57 -12.42 6.47
CA TYR A 187 14.13 -12.63 6.61
C TYR A 187 13.59 -11.83 7.80
N TYR A 188 12.33 -11.44 7.71
CA TYR A 188 11.57 -10.85 8.81
C TYR A 188 10.35 -11.71 9.13
N LYS A 189 9.84 -11.57 10.35
CA LYS A 189 8.71 -12.33 10.84
C LYS A 189 7.41 -11.60 10.51
N SER A 190 6.59 -12.21 9.64
CA SER A 190 5.23 -11.77 9.33
C SER A 190 4.25 -12.82 9.83
N GLY A 191 3.63 -12.55 10.99
CA GLY A 191 2.86 -13.55 11.72
C GLY A 191 3.71 -14.77 12.08
N ASP A 192 3.31 -15.95 11.63
CA ASP A 192 4.05 -17.21 11.84
C ASP A 192 5.00 -17.56 10.69
N THR A 193 5.10 -16.71 9.66
CA THR A 193 5.95 -16.96 8.49
C THR A 193 7.15 -16.03 8.42
N CYS A 194 8.26 -16.55 7.90
CA CYS A 194 9.44 -15.76 7.60
C CYS A 194 9.45 -15.39 6.12
N VAL A 195 9.47 -14.09 5.84
CA VAL A 195 9.41 -13.54 4.48
C VAL A 195 10.71 -12.81 4.17
N LEU A 196 11.14 -12.84 2.90
CA LEU A 196 12.38 -12.21 2.46
C LEU A 196 12.29 -10.68 2.61
N CYS A 197 13.34 -10.08 3.15
CA CYS A 197 13.39 -8.67 3.51
C CYS A 197 13.17 -7.67 2.36
N ASP A 198 13.57 -8.04 1.13
CA ASP A 198 13.43 -7.17 -0.03
C ASP A 198 11.98 -7.04 -0.52
N GLN A 199 11.10 -7.97 -0.12
CA GLN A 199 9.66 -7.96 -0.42
C GLN A 199 8.85 -7.14 0.61
N HIS A 200 9.52 -6.55 1.61
CA HIS A 200 8.86 -5.91 2.74
C HIS A 200 8.88 -4.38 2.68
N THR A 201 7.76 -3.77 3.08
CA THR A 201 7.59 -2.32 3.18
C THR A 201 7.19 -1.82 4.57
N SER A 202 7.11 -2.69 5.59
CA SER A 202 6.68 -2.28 6.94
C SER A 202 7.83 -2.10 7.93
N ASP A 203 7.52 -1.46 9.05
CA ASP A 203 8.46 -0.98 10.06
C ASP A 203 9.05 -2.10 10.95
N GLU A 204 8.54 -3.35 10.81
CA GLU A 204 8.82 -4.48 11.72
C GLU A 204 10.28 -4.97 11.72
N GLY A 205 11.09 -4.51 10.77
CA GLY A 205 12.54 -4.70 10.79
C GLY A 205 13.01 -6.07 10.30
N CYS A 206 14.25 -6.11 9.78
CA CYS A 206 14.84 -7.30 9.20
C CYS A 206 15.83 -8.00 10.13
N THR A 207 15.88 -9.33 10.10
CA THR A 207 16.85 -10.10 10.88
C THR A 207 18.21 -10.05 10.20
N CYS A 208 19.15 -9.32 10.79
CA CYS A 208 20.55 -9.26 10.39
C CYS A 208 21.42 -9.70 11.58
N GLY A 209 22.19 -10.78 11.42
CA GLY A 209 23.17 -11.24 12.42
C GLY A 209 22.48 -11.80 13.66
N GLY A 210 21.27 -12.32 13.49
CA GLY A 210 20.40 -12.74 14.59
C GLY A 210 19.76 -11.61 15.40
N LYS A 211 19.91 -10.35 14.98
CA LYS A 211 19.25 -9.19 15.59
C LYS A 211 18.20 -8.62 14.64
N ILE A 212 17.08 -8.14 15.18
CA ILE A 212 16.08 -7.41 14.40
C ILE A 212 16.57 -5.98 14.24
N VAL A 213 16.73 -5.52 13.00
CA VAL A 213 17.08 -4.14 12.66
C VAL A 213 15.84 -3.46 12.06
N PRO A 214 15.15 -2.58 12.82
CA PRO A 214 13.98 -1.84 12.34
C PRO A 214 14.27 -1.15 11.02
N PHE A 215 13.27 -1.18 10.13
CA PHE A 215 13.31 -0.52 8.83
C PHE A 215 14.49 -0.86 7.89
N CYS A 216 15.19 -1.97 8.15
CA CYS A 216 16.20 -2.47 7.24
C CYS A 216 15.55 -3.14 6.03
N LYS A 217 16.03 -2.84 4.82
CA LYS A 217 15.54 -3.42 3.55
C LYS A 217 16.36 -4.63 3.11
N THR A 218 17.69 -4.60 3.27
CA THR A 218 18.57 -5.75 2.98
C THR A 218 19.72 -5.78 3.98
N CYS A 219 20.20 -6.97 4.37
CA CYS A 219 21.42 -7.09 5.16
C CYS A 219 22.65 -7.15 4.24
N VAL A 220 23.81 -6.74 4.74
CA VAL A 220 25.10 -6.94 4.06
C VAL A 220 25.35 -8.45 3.92
N VAL A 221 26.09 -8.88 2.89
CA VAL A 221 26.33 -10.30 2.54
C VAL A 221 26.93 -11.14 3.68
N THR A 222 27.61 -10.51 4.65
CA THR A 222 28.09 -11.17 5.88
C THR A 222 26.98 -11.42 6.92
N GLY A 223 25.75 -10.98 6.63
CA GLY A 223 24.55 -11.15 7.43
C GLY A 223 24.47 -10.26 8.66
N GLN A 224 25.56 -9.63 9.13
CA GLN A 224 25.64 -9.07 10.50
C GLN A 224 25.01 -7.68 10.68
N THR A 225 24.91 -6.87 9.64
CA THR A 225 24.41 -5.49 9.71
C THR A 225 23.45 -5.20 8.56
N CYS A 226 22.62 -4.17 8.71
CA CYS A 226 21.83 -3.67 7.60
C CYS A 226 22.73 -3.09 6.50
N GLY A 227 22.49 -3.47 5.26
CA GLY A 227 23.18 -2.93 4.08
C GLY A 227 22.43 -1.75 3.46
N VAL A 228 21.10 -1.85 3.36
CA VAL A 228 20.24 -0.81 2.80
C VAL A 228 19.04 -0.60 3.71
N CYS A 229 18.81 0.64 4.16
CA CYS A 229 17.62 1.02 4.91
C CYS A 229 16.42 1.28 3.98
N GLN A 230 15.22 1.32 4.55
CA GLN A 230 14.02 1.76 3.83
C GLN A 230 14.09 3.25 3.42
N SER A 231 13.15 3.71 2.60
CA SER A 231 13.09 5.12 2.16
C SER A 231 12.98 6.05 3.36
N ASN A 232 13.58 7.24 3.26
CA ASN A 232 13.64 8.25 4.34
C ASN A 232 14.51 7.86 5.55
N GLN A 233 15.47 6.95 5.38
CA GLN A 233 16.35 6.52 6.48
C GLN A 233 17.81 6.39 6.09
N LEU A 234 18.67 6.72 7.04
CA LEU A 234 20.11 6.63 6.94
C LEU A 234 20.62 5.53 7.86
N PHE A 235 21.61 4.79 7.39
CA PHE A 235 22.32 3.82 8.22
C PHE A 235 23.38 4.56 9.06
N ILE A 236 23.13 4.68 10.37
CA ILE A 236 23.98 5.38 11.33
C ILE A 236 24.16 4.47 12.55
N ASP A 237 25.40 4.28 12.98
CA ASP A 237 25.73 3.49 14.18
C ASP A 237 25.08 2.09 14.25
N ASN A 238 25.16 1.34 13.14
CA ASN A 238 24.55 0.02 12.99
C ASN A 238 23.01 -0.05 13.04
N SER A 239 22.32 1.07 12.86
CA SER A 239 20.85 1.14 12.83
C SER A 239 20.34 2.00 11.68
N CYS A 240 19.13 1.72 11.21
CA CYS A 240 18.41 2.60 10.29
C CYS A 240 17.67 3.68 11.09
N GLN A 241 18.12 4.92 10.94
CA GLN A 241 17.55 6.09 11.61
C GLN A 241 16.81 6.96 10.59
N GLN A 242 15.74 7.62 11.04
CA GLN A 242 15.01 8.57 10.19
C GLN A 242 15.94 9.70 9.72
N CYS A 243 15.76 10.14 8.49
CA CYS A 243 16.50 11.28 7.97
C CYS A 243 16.21 12.55 8.80
N PRO A 244 17.17 13.49 8.88
CA PRO A 244 17.00 14.72 9.64
C PRO A 244 15.78 15.52 9.16
N ASN A 245 15.11 16.21 10.09
CA ASN A 245 14.14 17.23 9.71
C ASN A 245 14.82 18.39 8.97
N SER A 246 14.07 19.14 8.16
CA SER A 246 14.59 20.22 7.32
C SER A 246 15.39 21.27 8.12
N GLU A 247 15.01 21.52 9.36
CA GLU A 247 15.67 22.47 10.28
C GLU A 247 17.06 22.00 10.75
N ASN A 248 17.35 20.69 10.67
CA ASN A 248 18.60 20.09 11.15
C ASN A 248 19.59 19.76 10.03
N ILE A 249 19.22 20.04 8.77
CA ILE A 249 20.10 19.83 7.62
C ILE A 249 21.22 20.88 7.65
N ASN A 250 22.47 20.42 7.58
CA ASN A 250 23.65 21.27 7.61
C ASN A 250 24.75 20.72 6.69
N ASN A 251 25.90 21.39 6.62
CA ASN A 251 26.99 21.06 5.69
C ASN A 251 27.65 19.69 5.96
N LEU A 252 27.35 19.02 7.08
CA LEU A 252 27.78 17.66 7.41
C LEU A 252 26.71 16.60 7.11
N SER A 253 25.50 17.01 6.72
CA SER A 253 24.42 16.08 6.39
C SER A 253 24.76 15.26 5.16
N VAL A 254 24.44 13.97 5.21
CA VAL A 254 24.61 13.01 4.11
C VAL A 254 23.29 12.87 3.35
N ALA A 255 23.36 12.52 2.07
CA ALA A 255 22.18 12.38 1.22
C ALA A 255 21.22 11.31 1.77
N CYS A 256 19.99 11.73 2.03
CA CYS A 256 18.89 10.86 2.40
C CYS A 256 18.35 10.11 1.17
N PRO A 257 18.17 8.78 1.23
CA PRO A 257 17.64 8.00 0.13
C PRO A 257 16.12 8.18 -0.01
N CYS A 258 15.67 8.86 -1.07
CA CYS A 258 14.26 9.13 -1.35
C CYS A 258 13.81 8.53 -2.69
N SER A 259 13.61 7.22 -2.75
CA SER A 259 13.01 6.50 -3.91
C SER A 259 13.52 6.90 -5.31
N GLY A 260 14.82 7.21 -5.43
CA GLY A 260 15.48 7.58 -6.70
C GLY A 260 15.81 9.07 -6.85
N ALA A 261 15.33 9.94 -5.97
CA ALA A 261 15.80 11.32 -5.92
C ALA A 261 17.21 11.39 -5.32
N VAL A 262 18.05 12.27 -5.88
CA VAL A 262 19.45 12.46 -5.49
C VAL A 262 19.62 13.79 -4.75
N HIS A 263 20.63 13.87 -3.88
CA HIS A 263 20.99 15.08 -3.12
C HIS A 263 19.90 15.61 -2.18
N CYS A 264 18.99 14.74 -1.74
CA CYS A 264 18.00 15.08 -0.72
C CYS A 264 18.66 15.15 0.66
N GLY A 265 18.32 16.15 1.48
CA GLY A 265 18.65 16.14 2.91
C GLY A 265 17.59 15.41 3.75
N ASN A 266 16.33 15.37 3.27
CA ASN A 266 15.26 14.56 3.83
C ASN A 266 14.23 14.18 2.74
N CYS A 267 13.28 13.29 3.06
CA CYS A 267 12.21 12.91 2.14
C CYS A 267 10.84 13.43 2.60
N ASN A 268 10.00 13.75 1.63
CA ASN A 268 8.55 13.80 1.81
C ASN A 268 7.95 12.69 0.94
N VAL A 269 7.54 11.59 1.58
CA VAL A 269 7.08 10.33 0.97
C VAL A 269 8.04 9.70 -0.06
N SER A 270 8.07 10.22 -1.29
CA SER A 270 8.78 9.66 -2.46
C SER A 270 9.64 10.69 -3.18
N VAL A 271 9.63 11.95 -2.74
CA VAL A 271 10.42 13.06 -3.30
C VAL A 271 11.30 13.67 -2.21
N CYS A 272 12.31 14.48 -2.57
CA CYS A 272 13.05 15.20 -1.53
C CYS A 272 12.10 16.19 -0.83
N GLY A 273 12.10 16.23 0.49
CA GLY A 273 11.41 17.27 1.25
C GLY A 273 12.23 18.56 1.33
N ALA A 274 13.56 18.42 1.33
CA ALA A 274 14.56 19.46 1.36
C ALA A 274 15.84 18.95 0.69
N CYS A 275 16.59 19.86 0.07
CA CYS A 275 17.86 19.55 -0.56
C CYS A 275 19.03 19.66 0.44
N LEU A 276 20.12 18.95 0.15
CA LEU A 276 21.38 19.19 0.84
C LEU A 276 21.91 20.62 0.56
N PRO A 277 22.75 21.17 1.45
CA PRO A 277 23.49 22.40 1.19
C PRO A 277 24.21 22.37 -0.16
N GLY A 278 24.12 23.46 -0.91
CA GLY A 278 24.66 23.54 -2.27
C GLY A 278 23.74 22.99 -3.36
N TYR A 279 22.50 22.65 -3.02
CA TYR A 279 21.47 22.21 -3.97
C TYR A 279 20.15 22.97 -3.75
N TYR A 280 19.37 23.12 -4.80
CA TYR A 280 18.04 23.75 -4.75
C TYR A 280 17.02 22.96 -5.58
N PHE A 281 15.74 23.14 -5.27
CA PHE A 281 14.67 22.53 -6.04
C PHE A 281 14.50 23.19 -7.41
N ASN A 282 14.50 22.38 -8.47
CA ASN A 282 13.96 22.79 -9.76
C ASN A 282 12.41 22.71 -9.77
N HIS A 283 11.79 23.04 -10.91
CA HIS A 283 10.33 23.02 -11.07
C HIS A 283 9.71 21.62 -10.89
N ASN A 284 10.50 20.55 -10.99
CA ASN A 284 10.08 19.16 -10.83
C ASN A 284 10.36 18.60 -9.43
N GLN A 285 10.71 19.45 -8.44
CA GLN A 285 11.08 19.04 -7.08
C GLN A 285 12.31 18.11 -7.03
N ILE A 286 13.23 18.27 -7.99
CA ILE A 286 14.52 17.58 -8.00
C ILE A 286 15.58 18.55 -7.48
N CYS A 287 16.43 18.07 -6.57
CA CYS A 287 17.56 18.83 -6.06
C CYS A 287 18.67 18.91 -7.12
N ILE A 288 18.93 20.12 -7.59
CA ILE A 288 19.97 20.42 -8.57
C ILE A 288 21.07 21.28 -7.94
N GLN A 289 22.32 21.03 -8.32
CA GLN A 289 23.47 21.71 -7.76
C GLN A 289 23.46 23.21 -8.09
N CYS A 290 23.87 24.05 -7.14
CA CYS A 290 24.06 25.48 -7.43
C CYS A 290 25.15 25.65 -8.50
N ASN A 291 24.86 26.44 -9.55
CA ASN A 291 25.88 26.89 -10.52
C ASN A 291 26.60 28.18 -10.07
N THR A 292 26.34 28.63 -8.84
CA THR A 292 26.79 29.90 -8.28
C THR A 292 27.45 29.70 -6.91
N GLN A 293 27.84 30.77 -6.22
CA GLN A 293 28.40 30.68 -4.87
C GLN A 293 27.37 30.10 -3.89
N ILE A 294 27.87 29.42 -2.86
CA ILE A 294 27.08 28.84 -1.78
C ILE A 294 27.34 29.68 -0.54
N SER A 295 26.28 30.11 0.15
CA SER A 295 26.42 30.89 1.40
C SER A 295 27.02 30.02 2.52
N PRO A 296 27.49 30.62 3.64
CA PRO A 296 27.88 29.86 4.82
C PRO A 296 26.76 28.96 5.38
N SER A 297 25.49 29.33 5.13
CA SER A 297 24.30 28.55 5.49
C SER A 297 23.95 27.46 4.47
N GLY A 298 24.70 27.30 3.38
CA GLY A 298 24.45 26.27 2.38
C GLY A 298 23.48 26.64 1.26
N ASP A 299 23.01 27.89 1.22
CA ASP A 299 22.02 28.36 0.26
C ASP A 299 22.69 28.79 -1.06
N CYS A 300 22.07 28.51 -2.22
CA CYS A 300 22.56 29.02 -3.50
C CYS A 300 22.40 30.54 -3.59
N VAL A 301 23.48 31.27 -3.87
CA VAL A 301 23.49 32.74 -3.97
C VAL A 301 23.79 33.17 -5.42
N SER A 302 22.94 33.98 -6.03
CA SER A 302 23.21 34.57 -7.36
C SER A 302 23.95 35.91 -7.25
N TYR A 303 24.87 36.20 -8.17
CA TYR A 303 25.70 37.42 -8.18
C TYR A 303 24.96 38.70 -8.61
N ALA A 304 23.70 38.62 -9.03
CA ALA A 304 22.91 39.83 -9.26
C ALA A 304 22.76 40.56 -7.92
N THR A 305 23.26 41.80 -7.82
CA THR A 305 23.10 42.63 -6.63
C THR A 305 21.60 42.77 -6.36
N CYS A 306 21.12 42.05 -5.36
CA CYS A 306 19.76 42.07 -4.87
C CYS A 306 19.46 43.50 -4.40
N GLN A 307 18.70 44.27 -5.20
CA GLN A 307 18.35 45.65 -4.88
C GLN A 307 17.15 45.74 -3.92
N VAL A 308 16.54 44.60 -3.59
CA VAL A 308 15.42 44.53 -2.64
C VAL A 308 15.94 44.77 -1.22
N ALA A 309 15.48 45.85 -0.61
CA ALA A 309 15.83 46.20 0.76
C ALA A 309 15.50 45.05 1.74
N ASN A 310 16.41 44.80 2.68
CA ASN A 310 16.27 43.75 3.71
C ASN A 310 16.14 42.31 3.17
N CYS A 311 16.49 42.10 1.91
CA CYS A 311 16.55 40.77 1.32
C CYS A 311 17.96 40.18 1.46
N LEU A 312 18.02 38.95 1.95
CA LEU A 312 19.25 38.16 2.05
C LEU A 312 19.60 37.52 0.70
N ASP A 313 18.58 37.16 -0.09
CA ASP A 313 18.77 36.45 -1.34
C ASP A 313 17.57 36.61 -2.29
N CYS A 314 17.86 37.05 -3.51
CA CYS A 314 16.87 37.35 -4.55
C CYS A 314 16.79 36.30 -5.69
N LEU A 315 17.57 35.20 -5.65
CA LEU A 315 17.53 34.17 -6.72
C LEU A 315 17.70 34.70 -8.16
N GLY A 316 18.49 35.76 -8.34
CA GLY A 316 18.70 36.37 -9.67
C GLY A 316 17.60 37.33 -10.15
N SER A 317 16.62 37.66 -9.31
CA SER A 317 15.76 38.83 -9.53
C SER A 317 16.36 40.07 -8.87
N ASP A 318 16.17 41.24 -9.45
CA ASP A 318 16.42 42.54 -8.82
C ASP A 318 15.17 43.09 -8.11
N LYS A 319 13.99 42.53 -8.38
CA LYS A 319 12.68 43.00 -7.92
C LYS A 319 12.07 42.16 -6.80
N PHE A 320 12.42 40.87 -6.70
CA PHE A 320 11.80 39.93 -5.76
C PHE A 320 12.82 39.25 -4.86
N CYS A 321 12.46 39.14 -3.59
CA CYS A 321 13.22 38.41 -2.59
C CYS A 321 12.74 36.96 -2.45
N ARG A 322 13.68 36.03 -2.25
CA ARG A 322 13.38 34.66 -1.77
C ARG A 322 13.44 34.60 -0.25
N LYS A 323 14.49 35.16 0.35
CA LYS A 323 14.77 35.02 1.79
C LYS A 323 15.13 36.37 2.39
N CYS A 324 14.43 36.76 3.45
CA CYS A 324 14.65 38.03 4.13
C CYS A 324 15.75 37.95 5.19
N ASN A 325 16.34 39.10 5.51
CA ASN A 325 17.22 39.24 6.67
C ASN A 325 16.48 38.98 7.98
N GLN A 326 17.22 38.68 9.05
CA GLN A 326 16.64 38.47 10.38
C GLN A 326 15.76 39.65 10.82
N GLY A 327 14.58 39.37 11.35
CA GLY A 327 13.58 40.37 11.76
C GLY A 327 12.61 40.81 10.65
N PHE A 328 12.79 40.29 9.42
CA PHE A 328 11.92 40.55 8.28
C PHE A 328 11.27 39.25 7.78
N LYS A 329 10.07 39.37 7.22
CA LYS A 329 9.34 38.28 6.58
C LYS A 329 8.98 38.66 5.15
N LEU A 330 8.89 37.64 4.30
CA LEU A 330 8.51 37.82 2.91
C LEU A 330 7.01 38.14 2.82
N GLY A 331 6.68 39.27 2.19
CA GLY A 331 5.30 39.63 1.86
C GLY A 331 4.83 38.96 0.58
N PHE A 332 3.53 39.02 0.30
CA PHE A 332 2.95 38.46 -0.93
C PHE A 332 3.35 39.22 -2.21
N ASP A 333 3.94 40.40 -2.06
CA ASP A 333 4.53 41.22 -3.11
C ASP A 333 5.98 40.80 -3.44
N GLY A 334 6.51 39.82 -2.70
CA GLY A 334 7.89 39.37 -2.83
C GLY A 334 8.91 40.33 -2.24
N LEU A 335 8.50 41.30 -1.41
CA LEU A 335 9.39 42.21 -0.71
C LEU A 335 9.54 41.79 0.76
N CYS A 336 10.63 42.24 1.39
CA CYS A 336 10.91 41.94 2.79
C CYS A 336 10.40 43.02 3.71
N TRP A 337 9.38 42.67 4.48
CA TRP A 337 8.72 43.59 5.42
C TRP A 337 9.07 43.25 6.85
N LYS A 338 9.17 44.28 7.69
CA LYS A 338 9.45 44.10 9.12
C LYS A 338 8.30 43.32 9.75
N GLN A 339 8.62 42.26 10.47
CA GLN A 339 7.59 41.47 11.15
C GLN A 339 7.02 42.27 12.33
N CYS A 340 5.69 42.27 12.50
CA CYS A 340 5.06 42.82 13.70
C CYS A 340 5.60 42.16 14.97
N GLN A 341 5.90 42.95 15.99
CA GLN A 341 6.30 42.44 17.30
C GLN A 341 5.17 41.73 18.04
N VAL A 342 3.92 42.03 17.67
CA VAL A 342 2.71 41.41 18.23
C VAL A 342 2.13 40.43 17.21
N ILE A 343 1.74 39.24 17.66
CA ILE A 343 1.15 38.18 16.82
C ILE A 343 -0.31 38.56 16.54
N ALA A 344 -0.66 38.76 15.27
CA ALA A 344 -2.04 38.95 14.86
C ALA A 344 -2.85 37.65 15.05
N THR A 345 -4.11 37.78 15.44
CA THR A 345 -5.05 36.66 15.61
C THR A 345 -5.97 36.53 14.40
N ASN A 346 -6.82 35.49 14.37
CA ASN A 346 -7.83 35.32 13.34
C ASN A 346 -8.65 36.61 13.11
N GLY A 347 -8.94 36.93 11.85
CA GLY A 347 -9.68 38.14 11.44
C GLY A 347 -8.85 39.43 11.45
N HIS A 348 -7.53 39.33 11.65
CA HIS A 348 -6.63 40.49 11.69
C HIS A 348 -5.41 40.31 10.79
N TYR A 349 -4.77 41.43 10.44
CA TYR A 349 -3.49 41.47 9.74
C TYR A 349 -2.53 42.50 10.37
N CYS A 350 -1.26 42.37 10.03
CA CYS A 350 -0.20 43.31 10.42
C CYS A 350 -0.05 44.40 9.34
N ASP A 351 -0.36 45.65 9.69
CA ASP A 351 -0.07 46.80 8.83
C ASP A 351 1.42 47.15 8.94
N THR A 352 2.13 46.99 7.84
CA THR A 352 3.60 47.12 7.78
C THR A 352 4.09 48.56 7.78
N VAL A 353 3.21 49.54 7.52
CA VAL A 353 3.54 50.97 7.60
C VAL A 353 3.37 51.48 9.03
N GLY A 354 2.38 50.98 9.76
CA GLY A 354 2.09 51.36 11.15
C GLY A 354 2.75 50.47 12.21
N ASN A 355 3.16 49.24 11.87
CA ASN A 355 3.51 48.19 12.82
C ASN A 355 2.39 47.95 13.85
N GLU A 356 1.14 47.99 13.38
CA GLU A 356 -0.09 47.87 14.16
C GLU A 356 -0.94 46.71 13.65
N ILE A 357 -1.70 46.08 14.55
CA ILE A 357 -2.68 45.05 14.19
C ILE A 357 -3.98 45.74 13.77
N LYS A 358 -4.46 45.44 12.56
CA LYS A 358 -5.74 45.96 12.04
C LYS A 358 -6.70 44.82 11.71
N SER A 359 -8.00 45.11 11.78
CA SER A 359 -9.04 44.16 11.37
C SER A 359 -9.03 44.00 9.85
N CYS A 360 -9.29 42.79 9.37
CA CYS A 360 -9.32 42.45 7.95
C CYS A 360 -10.34 43.23 7.12
N ASP A 361 -11.40 43.72 7.77
CA ASP A 361 -12.46 44.51 7.15
C ASP A 361 -12.06 45.98 6.94
N GLN A 362 -10.95 46.40 7.55
CA GLN A 362 -10.42 47.75 7.40
C GLN A 362 -9.46 47.83 6.21
N ALA A 363 -9.66 48.86 5.37
CA ALA A 363 -8.71 49.19 4.32
C ALA A 363 -7.32 49.53 4.91
N GLY A 364 -6.26 49.02 4.30
CA GLY A 364 -4.89 49.32 4.68
C GLY A 364 -3.88 48.56 3.85
N ASN A 365 -2.59 48.80 4.15
CA ASN A 365 -1.48 48.19 3.43
C ASN A 365 -1.19 46.80 4.00
N LYS A 366 -1.97 45.82 3.54
CA LYS A 366 -1.68 44.41 3.78
C LYS A 366 -0.41 44.11 2.99
N SER A 367 0.71 43.83 3.66
CA SER A 367 1.86 43.14 3.04
C SER A 367 1.91 41.66 3.43
N PHE A 368 1.20 41.32 4.51
CA PHE A 368 0.91 39.96 4.94
C PHE A 368 -0.60 39.76 4.83
N GLY A 369 -1.02 38.59 4.32
CA GLY A 369 -2.44 38.26 4.25
C GLY A 369 -3.10 38.24 5.62
N CYS A 370 -4.42 38.39 5.61
CA CYS A 370 -5.27 38.19 6.76
C CYS A 370 -5.15 36.78 7.31
N ILE A 371 -5.09 36.68 8.64
CA ILE A 371 -5.06 35.38 9.31
C ILE A 371 -6.49 34.85 9.38
N CYS A 372 -6.78 33.81 8.60
CA CYS A 372 -8.08 33.14 8.56
C CYS A 372 -7.86 31.63 8.78
N GLY A 373 -7.61 31.23 10.04
CA GLY A 373 -7.29 29.84 10.37
C GLY A 373 -5.90 29.43 9.86
N LEU A 374 -5.85 28.39 9.04
CA LEU A 374 -4.61 27.88 8.42
C LEU A 374 -4.44 28.33 6.96
N GLN A 375 -5.33 29.19 6.47
CA GLN A 375 -5.30 29.62 5.07
C GLN A 375 -4.23 30.67 4.80
N ILE A 376 -3.75 30.70 3.56
CA ILE A 376 -2.69 31.61 3.10
C ILE A 376 -3.25 32.64 2.13
N HIS A 377 -2.60 33.81 2.07
CA HIS A 377 -2.88 34.91 1.14
C HIS A 377 -4.33 35.44 1.13
N CYS A 378 -5.05 35.34 2.25
CA CYS A 378 -6.38 35.92 2.36
C CYS A 378 -6.31 37.45 2.37
N ASP A 379 -7.23 38.10 1.67
CA ASP A 379 -7.49 39.53 1.82
C ASP A 379 -8.58 39.77 2.87
N GLN A 380 -9.65 38.98 2.87
CA GLN A 380 -10.70 38.97 3.90
C GLN A 380 -10.97 37.54 4.36
N CYS A 381 -11.52 37.39 5.57
CA CYS A 381 -11.92 36.10 6.12
C CYS A 381 -13.43 35.88 5.97
N THR A 382 -13.86 34.62 6.02
CA THR A 382 -15.25 34.25 6.29
C THR A 382 -15.68 34.67 7.71
N GLU A 383 -16.99 34.73 7.99
CA GLU A 383 -17.52 35.17 9.28
C GLU A 383 -17.03 34.33 10.48
N ASP A 384 -16.75 33.05 10.24
CA ASP A 384 -16.21 32.11 11.23
C ASP A 384 -14.66 32.10 11.29
N PHE A 385 -14.01 32.92 10.47
CA PHE A 385 -12.56 33.04 10.30
C PHE A 385 -11.83 31.74 9.93
N SER A 386 -12.54 30.73 9.42
CA SER A 386 -11.95 29.42 9.07
C SER A 386 -11.39 29.37 7.65
N ALA A 387 -11.84 30.29 6.78
CA ALA A 387 -11.46 30.36 5.37
C ALA A 387 -11.22 31.81 4.91
N CYS A 388 -10.54 31.97 3.77
CA CYS A 388 -10.52 33.25 3.06
C CYS A 388 -11.90 33.50 2.42
N ALA A 389 -12.47 34.69 2.60
CA ALA A 389 -13.62 35.16 1.83
C ALA A 389 -13.18 35.77 0.49
N THR A 390 -12.06 36.50 0.50
CA THR A 390 -11.43 37.07 -0.71
C THR A 390 -9.92 36.86 -0.66
N CYS A 391 -9.27 36.89 -1.81
CA CYS A 391 -7.84 36.70 -1.96
C CYS A 391 -7.12 38.02 -2.21
N LEU A 392 -5.86 38.07 -1.78
CA LEU A 392 -4.95 39.15 -2.17
C LEU A 392 -4.75 39.17 -3.70
N GLN A 393 -4.34 40.31 -4.21
CA GLN A 393 -4.15 40.51 -5.65
C GLN A 393 -3.21 39.46 -6.25
N GLY A 394 -3.60 38.89 -7.38
CA GLY A 394 -2.82 37.87 -8.08
C GLY A 394 -3.19 36.43 -7.69
N TYR A 395 -3.96 36.22 -6.62
CA TYR A 395 -4.39 34.90 -6.16
C TYR A 395 -5.88 34.67 -6.39
N LYS A 396 -6.27 33.43 -6.69
CA LYS A 396 -7.67 33.01 -6.82
C LYS A 396 -8.09 32.13 -5.65
N LEU A 397 -9.35 32.29 -5.25
CA LEU A 397 -9.97 31.52 -4.19
C LEU A 397 -10.29 30.11 -4.70
N ASN A 398 -9.77 29.09 -4.04
CA ASN A 398 -10.06 27.70 -4.37
C ASN A 398 -11.31 27.19 -3.62
N SER A 399 -11.74 25.99 -3.94
CA SER A 399 -12.92 25.36 -3.33
C SER A 399 -12.76 25.02 -1.84
N SER A 400 -11.53 24.98 -1.31
CA SER A 400 -11.25 24.78 0.11
C SER A 400 -11.16 26.08 0.91
N GLY A 401 -11.40 27.23 0.27
CA GLY A 401 -11.34 28.53 0.93
C GLY A 401 -9.93 29.07 1.14
N SER A 402 -8.96 28.62 0.34
CA SER A 402 -7.56 29.07 0.35
C SER A 402 -7.19 29.85 -0.91
N CYS A 403 -6.20 30.74 -0.81
CA CYS A 403 -5.68 31.54 -1.92
C CYS A 403 -4.28 31.05 -2.34
N SER A 404 -4.20 29.79 -2.78
CA SER A 404 -2.94 29.11 -3.11
C SER A 404 -2.60 29.09 -4.59
N GLU A 405 -3.52 29.47 -5.46
CA GLU A 405 -3.34 29.43 -6.91
C GLU A 405 -3.35 30.85 -7.50
N CYS A 406 -2.64 31.06 -8.61
CA CYS A 406 -2.63 32.35 -9.30
C CYS A 406 -3.88 32.54 -10.16
N ILE A 407 -4.28 33.79 -10.35
CA ILE A 407 -5.27 34.18 -11.38
C ILE A 407 -4.68 33.98 -12.78
N ASP A 408 -5.55 33.91 -13.79
CA ASP A 408 -5.13 33.69 -15.17
C ASP A 408 -4.19 34.80 -15.66
N GLY A 409 -3.09 34.40 -16.33
CA GLY A 409 -2.06 35.30 -16.84
C GLY A 409 -0.98 35.70 -15.83
N TRP A 410 -1.04 35.18 -14.60
CA TRP A 410 -0.01 35.35 -13.58
C TRP A 410 0.84 34.08 -13.44
N LEU A 411 2.12 34.24 -13.11
CA LEU A 411 3.06 33.13 -12.94
C LEU A 411 3.24 32.79 -11.45
N PHE A 412 3.32 31.49 -11.15
CA PHE A 412 3.54 30.98 -9.80
C PHE A 412 5.02 30.67 -9.53
N ARG A 413 5.56 31.14 -8.41
CA ARG A 413 6.93 30.87 -7.96
C ARG A 413 6.92 29.97 -6.72
N SER A 414 7.16 28.68 -6.92
CA SER A 414 7.02 27.64 -5.89
C SER A 414 7.93 27.80 -4.66
N GLY A 415 9.11 28.44 -4.80
CA GLY A 415 10.05 28.63 -3.69
C GLY A 415 9.62 29.70 -2.66
N SER A 416 8.68 30.57 -3.03
CA SER A 416 8.20 31.68 -2.19
C SER A 416 6.67 31.75 -2.14
N LEU A 417 5.97 30.81 -2.80
CA LEU A 417 4.53 30.77 -3.01
C LEU A 417 3.94 32.07 -3.58
N LEU A 418 4.70 32.76 -4.44
CA LEU A 418 4.31 34.07 -4.96
C LEU A 418 3.63 33.97 -6.34
N CYS A 419 2.54 34.71 -6.51
CA CYS A 419 1.95 35.02 -7.81
C CYS A 419 2.41 36.40 -8.27
N TYR A 420 2.95 36.49 -9.49
CA TYR A 420 3.40 37.77 -10.05
C TYR A 420 3.08 37.85 -11.55
N GLN A 421 3.02 39.08 -12.06
CA GLN A 421 2.85 39.37 -13.47
C GLN A 421 4.19 39.84 -14.04
N GLU A 422 4.68 39.19 -15.09
CA GLU A 422 5.81 39.75 -15.85
C GLU A 422 5.33 40.93 -16.69
N SER A 423 6.01 42.07 -16.55
CA SER A 423 5.87 43.17 -17.51
C SER A 423 6.38 42.69 -18.87
N LEU A 424 5.59 42.88 -19.94
CA LEU A 424 5.97 42.57 -21.33
C LEU A 424 7.34 43.12 -21.78
N LEU A 425 7.93 44.05 -21.02
CA LEU A 425 9.25 44.62 -21.25
C LEU A 425 10.41 43.71 -20.78
N ASP A 426 10.20 42.84 -19.79
CA ASP A 426 11.26 42.00 -19.20
C ASP A 426 11.50 40.69 -19.99
N ILE A 427 10.49 40.25 -20.76
CA ILE A 427 10.52 39.04 -21.61
C ILE A 427 11.60 39.13 -22.71
N PHE A 428 12.02 40.34 -23.10
CA PHE A 428 13.06 40.51 -24.14
C PHE A 428 14.49 40.24 -23.66
N THR A 429 14.71 40.03 -22.35
CA THR A 429 16.06 39.80 -21.81
C THR A 429 16.36 38.35 -21.44
N ALA A 430 15.34 37.51 -21.29
CA ALA A 430 15.51 36.10 -20.92
C ALA A 430 15.18 35.15 -22.10
N GLY A 431 16.09 35.09 -23.07
CA GLY A 431 16.45 33.82 -23.71
C GLY A 431 15.52 33.21 -24.77
N VAL A 432 15.04 33.95 -25.77
CA VAL A 432 14.74 33.38 -27.12
C VAL A 432 14.99 34.42 -28.22
N ILE A 433 16.25 34.75 -28.51
CA ILE A 433 16.60 35.53 -29.71
C ILE A 433 17.52 34.68 -30.60
N THR A 434 16.90 33.81 -31.40
CA THR A 434 17.55 33.34 -32.64
C THR A 434 16.55 32.89 -33.73
N GLY A 435 15.27 32.68 -33.41
CA GLY A 435 14.28 32.23 -34.41
C GLY A 435 13.40 33.33 -35.04
N LEU A 436 12.92 34.30 -34.26
CA LEU A 436 11.83 35.18 -34.70
C LEU A 436 12.28 36.47 -35.43
N ILE A 437 13.48 36.97 -35.15
CA ILE A 437 14.01 38.16 -35.84
C ILE A 437 14.30 37.84 -37.33
N ILE A 438 14.78 36.63 -37.62
CA ILE A 438 15.03 36.20 -39.00
C ILE A 438 13.71 36.09 -39.77
N GLY A 439 12.64 35.56 -39.15
CA GLY A 439 11.31 35.47 -39.78
C GLY A 439 10.73 36.84 -40.13
N ALA A 440 10.77 37.81 -39.21
CA ALA A 440 10.26 39.16 -39.46
C ALA A 440 11.09 39.93 -40.49
N PHE A 441 12.43 39.80 -40.47
CA PHE A 441 13.28 40.42 -41.48
C PHE A 441 13.08 39.79 -42.86
N ILE A 442 12.91 38.47 -42.98
CA ILE A 442 12.62 37.81 -44.26
C ILE A 442 11.27 38.29 -44.81
N LEU A 443 10.25 38.46 -43.96
CA LEU A 443 8.92 38.93 -44.37
C LEU A 443 8.97 40.40 -44.84
N ILE A 444 9.71 41.26 -44.15
CA ILE A 444 9.89 42.66 -44.56
C ILE A 444 10.71 42.75 -45.85
N VAL A 445 11.80 41.98 -45.98
CA VAL A 445 12.65 41.97 -47.18
C VAL A 445 11.89 41.43 -48.39
N THR A 446 11.08 40.39 -48.24
CA THR A 446 10.25 39.87 -49.35
C THR A 446 9.19 40.86 -49.79
N VAL A 447 8.52 41.56 -48.86
CA VAL A 447 7.56 42.63 -49.20
C VAL A 447 8.25 43.78 -49.94
N VAL A 448 9.43 44.20 -49.49
CA VAL A 448 10.22 45.27 -50.15
C VAL A 448 10.64 44.85 -51.56
N ILE A 449 11.11 43.61 -51.76
CA ILE A 449 11.49 43.11 -53.09
C ILE A 449 10.28 43.04 -54.03
N VAL A 450 9.10 42.62 -53.54
CA VAL A 450 7.87 42.60 -54.33
C VAL A 450 7.45 44.01 -54.74
N ILE A 451 7.50 44.99 -53.81
CA ILE A 451 7.19 46.39 -54.11
C ILE A 451 8.16 46.95 -55.17
N ILE A 452 9.47 46.71 -55.01
CA ILE A 452 10.48 47.15 -55.99
C ILE A 452 10.24 46.50 -57.36
N GLY A 453 9.92 45.21 -57.40
CA GLY A 453 9.57 44.50 -58.64
C GLY A 453 8.32 45.08 -59.32
N PHE A 454 7.30 45.43 -58.54
CA PHE A 454 6.07 46.02 -59.06
C PHE A 454 6.30 47.43 -59.63
N VAL A 455 7.12 48.25 -58.97
CA VAL A 455 7.53 49.58 -59.45
C VAL A 455 8.35 49.47 -60.74
N ARG A 456 9.31 48.54 -60.81
CA ARG A 456 10.09 48.29 -62.03
C ARG A 456 9.20 47.88 -63.21
N ARG A 457 8.25 46.96 -62.98
CA ARG A 457 7.32 46.51 -64.03
C ARG A 457 6.37 47.62 -64.48
N SER A 458 5.94 48.49 -63.57
CA SER A 458 5.14 49.67 -63.93
C SER A 458 5.90 50.66 -64.81
N ASN A 459 7.20 50.86 -64.54
CA ASN A 459 8.04 51.78 -65.32
C ASN A 459 8.34 51.25 -66.74
N GLU A 460 8.56 49.94 -66.89
CA GLU A 460 8.70 49.28 -68.21
C GLU A 460 7.44 49.46 -69.08
N ILE A 461 6.25 49.36 -68.48
CA ILE A 461 4.98 49.57 -69.17
C ILE A 461 4.80 51.05 -69.55
N LYS A 462 5.18 52.00 -68.68
CA LYS A 462 5.16 53.42 -69.03
C LYS A 462 6.11 53.70 -70.20
N TYR A 463 7.32 53.16 -70.19
CA TYR A 463 8.31 53.37 -71.25
C TYR A 463 7.82 52.84 -72.61
N SER A 464 7.21 51.66 -72.65
CA SER A 464 6.66 51.11 -73.89
C SER A 464 5.47 51.93 -74.43
N VAL A 465 4.59 52.44 -73.56
CA VAL A 465 3.50 53.34 -73.96
C VAL A 465 4.02 54.69 -74.49
N TYR A 466 5.07 55.26 -73.88
CA TYR A 466 5.70 56.48 -74.40
C TYR A 466 6.29 56.27 -75.80
N LYS A 467 6.92 55.12 -76.05
CA LYS A 467 7.49 54.78 -77.37
C LYS A 467 6.41 54.65 -78.45
N ILE A 468 5.28 54.01 -78.13
CA ILE A 468 4.15 53.87 -79.06
C ILE A 468 3.54 55.24 -79.40
N LYS A 469 3.34 56.11 -78.40
CA LYS A 469 2.83 57.48 -78.64
C LYS A 469 3.78 58.34 -79.48
N ALA A 470 5.10 58.13 -79.34
CA ALA A 470 6.09 58.82 -80.16
C ALA A 470 6.04 58.36 -81.62
N GLN A 471 5.85 57.06 -81.89
CA GLN A 471 5.69 56.55 -83.25
C GLN A 471 4.41 57.06 -83.94
N GLN A 472 3.28 57.09 -83.21
CA GLN A 472 2.02 57.60 -83.78
C GLN A 472 2.11 59.07 -84.21
N ARG A 473 2.82 59.91 -83.45
CA ARG A 473 3.05 61.33 -83.82
C ARG A 473 3.96 61.48 -85.04
N ALA A 474 4.90 60.55 -85.25
CA ALA A 474 5.75 60.57 -86.43
C ALA A 474 4.95 60.21 -87.70
N GLU A 475 4.06 59.21 -87.62
CA GLU A 475 3.16 58.85 -88.73
C GLU A 475 2.14 59.95 -89.06
N GLU A 476 1.59 60.65 -88.06
CA GLU A 476 0.71 61.81 -88.30
C GLU A 476 1.46 62.95 -89.00
N LEU A 477 2.74 63.18 -88.65
CA LEU A 477 3.56 64.19 -89.32
C LEU A 477 3.84 63.82 -90.79
N GLU A 478 4.14 62.55 -91.08
CA GLU A 478 4.34 62.09 -92.46
C GLU A 478 3.06 62.23 -93.30
N LYS A 479 1.88 61.91 -92.74
CA LYS A 479 0.60 62.13 -93.44
C LYS A 479 0.35 63.60 -93.77
N SER A 480 0.66 64.51 -92.84
CA SER A 480 0.53 65.95 -93.08
C SER A 480 1.49 66.49 -94.15
N ILE A 481 2.64 65.84 -94.36
CA ILE A 481 3.61 66.23 -95.41
C ILE A 481 3.15 65.73 -96.78
N VAL A 482 2.44 64.60 -96.86
CA VAL A 482 1.89 64.09 -98.14
C VAL A 482 0.71 64.94 -98.61
N GLU A 483 -0.21 65.35 -97.72
CA GLU A 483 -1.37 66.18 -98.10
C GLU A 483 -0.98 67.60 -98.60
N ASN A 484 0.19 68.12 -98.21
CA ASN A 484 0.67 69.43 -98.67
C ASN A 484 1.44 69.39 -100.01
N ASN A 485 1.61 68.22 -100.64
CA ASN A 485 2.29 68.09 -101.94
C ASN A 485 1.34 67.77 -103.10
N ASP A 486 0.02 67.70 -102.86
CA ASP A 486 -1.03 67.48 -103.87
C ASP A 486 -1.96 68.71 -104.06
N GLU A 487 -1.57 69.88 -103.56
CA GLU A 487 -2.07 71.22 -103.97
C GLU A 487 -0.93 72.00 -104.66
#